data_AF-A0A563CXF5-F1
#
_entry.id   AF-A0A563CXF5-F1
#
_cell.length_a   1.000
_cell.length_b   1.000
_cell.length_c   1.000
_cell.angle_alpha   90.00
_cell.angle_beta   90.00
_cell.angle_gamma   90.00
#
_symmetry.space_group_name_H-M   'P 1'
#
loop_
_entity.id
_entity.type
_entity.pdbx_description
1 polymer ?
#
loop_
_entity_poly.entity_id
_entity_poly.type
_entity_poly.pdbx_seq_one_letter_code
_entity_poly.pdbx_strand_id
1 'polypeptide(L)'
;MKDFYGLIIIIMLLGLAAEVYFLVKPRRNSSVGVAPILVDTSVLMDGRVTELAKTGFLLGKIIVPRSVLTELQLLADGADHDKRERARFGMDVVKELKDILKSSFELYDDNIRVPEGVDSRLLKLAKEMDAAVLTLDYNLNKVAQVDGVKVLNINELAKSLRMSYLPGDELDLELSQKGQDSHQAVGYLKDGTMVVVENAKRYIGQTKKIEIIRSLQTDAGKMMFAKLVIEQKKPVKQKTGVPKKRTNGRSKTSAQHEAELINLVNKQ
;
A
#
# COMPACT_ATOMS: atom_id res chain seq x y z
N MET A 1 15.30 13.71 -74.21
CA MET A 1 15.87 14.65 -73.19
C MET A 1 14.81 15.19 -72.25
N LYS A 2 13.68 15.74 -72.74
CA LYS A 2 12.60 16.26 -71.87
C LYS A 2 12.06 15.24 -70.86
N ASP A 3 11.93 13.98 -71.26
CA ASP A 3 11.38 12.92 -70.39
C ASP A 3 12.34 12.52 -69.25
N PHE A 4 13.64 12.65 -69.47
CA PHE A 4 14.67 12.38 -68.46
C PHE A 4 14.64 13.42 -67.33
N TYR A 5 14.47 14.70 -67.68
CA TYR A 5 14.31 15.77 -66.69
C TYR A 5 13.00 15.65 -65.91
N GLY A 6 11.92 15.18 -66.56
CA GLY A 6 10.65 14.91 -65.89
C GLY A 6 10.77 13.85 -64.78
N LEU A 7 11.50 12.75 -65.05
CA LEU A 7 11.71 11.68 -64.07
C LEU A 7 12.49 12.17 -62.84
N ILE A 8 13.54 12.98 -63.06
CA ILE A 8 14.37 13.53 -61.98
C ILE A 8 13.55 14.44 -61.07
N ILE A 9 12.68 15.29 -61.64
CA ILE A 9 11.82 16.20 -60.88
C ILE A 9 10.83 15.42 -60.00
N ILE A 10 10.26 14.33 -60.51
CA ILE A 10 9.33 13.48 -59.75
C ILE A 10 10.03 12.81 -58.57
N ILE A 11 11.24 12.27 -58.76
CA ILE A 11 12.01 11.65 -57.68
C ILE A 11 12.37 12.69 -56.62
N MET A 12 12.75 13.90 -57.02
CA MET A 12 13.05 14.99 -56.09
C MET A 12 11.80 15.41 -55.29
N LEU A 13 10.64 15.52 -55.94
CA LEU A 13 9.36 15.82 -55.28
C LEU A 13 8.94 14.72 -54.30
N LEU A 14 9.14 13.45 -54.65
CA LEU A 14 8.85 12.32 -53.77
C LEU A 14 9.79 12.31 -52.56
N GLY A 15 11.07 12.60 -52.74
CA GLY A 15 12.03 12.74 -51.65
C GLY A 15 11.64 13.87 -50.70
N LEU A 16 11.30 15.04 -51.24
CA LEU A 16 10.88 16.21 -50.45
C LEU A 16 9.55 15.94 -49.72
N ALA A 17 8.60 15.27 -50.37
CA ALA A 17 7.35 14.84 -49.75
C ALA A 17 7.59 13.81 -48.63
N ALA A 18 8.53 12.88 -48.79
CA ALA A 18 8.90 11.93 -47.76
C ALA A 18 9.58 12.62 -46.57
N GLU A 19 10.43 13.61 -46.82
CA GLU A 19 11.12 14.41 -45.80
C GLU A 19 10.13 15.28 -45.02
N VAL A 20 9.21 15.95 -45.71
CA VAL A 20 8.08 16.67 -45.10
C VAL A 20 7.16 15.72 -44.34
N TYR A 21 6.85 14.54 -44.88
CA TYR A 21 6.06 13.53 -44.17
C TYR A 21 6.75 13.07 -42.89
N PHE A 22 8.07 12.87 -42.90
CA PHE A 22 8.82 12.49 -41.70
C PHE A 22 8.93 13.62 -40.67
N LEU A 23 8.97 14.88 -41.15
CA LEU A 23 9.03 16.08 -40.31
C LEU A 23 7.67 16.48 -39.73
N VAL A 24 6.59 16.28 -40.48
CA VAL A 24 5.19 16.55 -40.11
C VAL A 24 4.55 15.34 -39.43
N LYS A 25 5.13 14.13 -39.53
CA LYS A 25 4.75 13.00 -38.69
C LYS A 25 4.80 13.52 -37.26
N PRO A 26 3.67 13.55 -36.55
CA PRO A 26 3.63 14.17 -35.25
C PRO A 26 4.69 13.49 -34.41
N ARG A 27 5.76 14.23 -34.05
CA ARG A 27 6.54 13.91 -32.86
C ARG A 27 5.48 13.82 -31.78
N ARG A 28 5.13 12.60 -31.39
CA ARG A 28 4.18 12.32 -30.32
C ARG A 28 4.57 13.29 -29.23
N ASN A 29 3.66 14.22 -28.92
CA ASN A 29 3.91 15.24 -27.93
C ASN A 29 4.38 14.50 -26.68
N SER A 30 5.68 14.56 -26.43
CA SER A 30 6.24 14.44 -25.10
C SER A 30 5.75 15.70 -24.41
N SER A 31 4.46 15.74 -24.08
CA SER A 31 4.06 16.56 -22.96
C SER A 31 5.00 16.15 -21.83
N VAL A 32 5.52 17.14 -21.12
CA VAL A 32 6.23 16.95 -19.86
C VAL A 32 5.20 16.38 -18.87
N GLY A 33 4.84 15.12 -19.08
CA GLY A 33 3.63 14.47 -18.61
C GLY A 33 3.98 13.06 -18.19
N VAL A 34 3.35 12.61 -17.11
CA VAL A 34 3.55 11.27 -16.56
C VAL A 34 3.24 10.24 -17.64
N ALA A 35 4.15 9.28 -17.83
CA ALA A 35 3.99 8.22 -18.82
C ALA A 35 2.61 7.53 -18.68
N PRO A 36 1.93 7.22 -19.79
CA PRO A 36 0.67 6.48 -19.74
C PRO A 36 0.88 5.10 -19.09
N ILE A 37 -0.19 4.55 -18.54
CA ILE A 37 -0.17 3.28 -17.81
C ILE A 37 -1.16 2.34 -18.48
N LEU A 38 -0.65 1.25 -19.06
CA LEU A 38 -1.45 0.18 -19.63
C LEU A 38 -1.83 -0.83 -18.55
N VAL A 39 -3.12 -1.16 -18.46
CA VAL A 39 -3.65 -2.07 -17.43
C VAL A 39 -3.79 -3.48 -17.99
N ASP A 40 -3.24 -4.44 -17.26
CA ASP A 40 -3.36 -5.88 -17.50
C ASP A 40 -4.67 -6.47 -16.91
N THR A 41 -5.17 -7.56 -17.52
CA THR A 41 -6.28 -8.40 -17.06
C THR A 41 -6.13 -8.80 -15.60
N SER A 42 -4.92 -9.21 -15.18
CA SER A 42 -4.66 -9.68 -13.81
C SER A 42 -5.01 -8.63 -12.74
N VAL A 43 -4.73 -7.35 -13.03
CA VAL A 43 -4.99 -6.21 -12.14
C VAL A 43 -6.49 -5.94 -12.02
N LEU A 44 -7.21 -6.04 -13.13
CA LEU A 44 -8.65 -5.84 -13.16
C LEU A 44 -9.37 -6.94 -12.36
N MET A 45 -8.95 -8.20 -12.50
CA MET A 45 -9.51 -9.34 -11.75
C MET A 45 -9.19 -9.35 -10.24
N ASP A 46 -8.25 -8.52 -9.77
CA ASP A 46 -7.92 -8.35 -8.35
C ASP A 46 -8.64 -7.15 -7.74
N GLY A 47 -8.79 -6.05 -8.49
CA GLY A 47 -9.61 -4.90 -8.11
C GLY A 47 -8.93 -3.87 -7.21
N ARG A 48 -7.81 -4.15 -6.54
CA ARG A 48 -7.11 -3.16 -5.68
C ARG A 48 -6.68 -1.89 -6.44
N VAL A 49 -6.66 -1.93 -7.77
CA VAL A 49 -6.40 -0.78 -8.63
C VAL A 49 -7.43 0.35 -8.45
N THR A 50 -8.69 0.06 -8.10
CA THR A 50 -9.70 1.11 -7.87
C THR A 50 -9.42 1.87 -6.59
N GLU A 51 -9.02 1.18 -5.53
CA GLU A 51 -8.56 1.81 -4.29
C GLU A 51 -7.31 2.67 -4.55
N LEU A 52 -6.34 2.14 -5.30
CA LEU A 52 -5.16 2.90 -5.70
C LEU A 52 -5.53 4.16 -6.52
N ALA A 53 -6.51 4.06 -7.42
CA ALA A 53 -7.05 5.20 -8.16
C ALA A 53 -7.68 6.26 -7.23
N LYS A 54 -8.50 5.84 -6.25
CA LYS A 54 -9.14 6.73 -5.26
C LYS A 54 -8.12 7.51 -4.42
N THR A 55 -6.97 6.91 -4.11
CA THR A 55 -5.91 7.60 -3.35
C THR A 55 -5.17 8.69 -4.14
N GLY A 56 -5.30 8.74 -5.47
CA GLY A 56 -4.60 9.70 -6.33
C GLY A 56 -3.17 9.31 -6.69
N PHE A 57 -2.69 8.10 -6.36
CA PHE A 57 -1.34 7.64 -6.73
C PHE A 57 -1.22 7.21 -8.22
N LEU A 58 -2.35 7.05 -8.92
CA LEU A 58 -2.38 6.80 -10.37
C LEU A 58 -2.35 8.12 -11.15
N LEU A 59 -1.16 8.68 -11.32
CA LEU A 59 -0.94 10.03 -11.88
C LEU A 59 -0.91 10.09 -13.42
N GLY A 60 -0.72 8.96 -14.09
CA GLY A 60 -0.68 8.87 -15.56
C GLY A 60 -2.06 8.64 -16.16
N LYS A 61 -2.18 8.81 -17.49
CA LYS A 61 -3.37 8.37 -18.24
C LYS A 61 -3.47 6.84 -18.12
N ILE A 62 -4.55 6.34 -17.54
CA ILE A 62 -4.82 4.91 -17.39
C ILE A 62 -5.50 4.42 -18.65
N ILE A 63 -4.89 3.43 -19.29
CA ILE A 63 -5.30 2.91 -20.57
C ILE A 63 -5.63 1.43 -20.42
N VAL A 64 -6.88 1.06 -20.70
CA VAL A 64 -7.31 -0.33 -20.79
C VAL A 64 -7.41 -0.69 -22.27
N PRO A 65 -6.57 -1.61 -22.79
CA PRO A 65 -6.69 -2.09 -24.16
C PRO A 65 -7.99 -2.87 -24.38
N ARG A 66 -8.53 -2.84 -25.60
CA ARG A 66 -9.68 -3.66 -26.00
C ARG A 66 -9.37 -5.15 -25.91
N SER A 67 -8.15 -5.57 -26.24
CA SER A 67 -7.69 -6.97 -26.10
C SER A 67 -7.84 -7.52 -24.66
N VAL A 68 -7.51 -6.71 -23.65
CA VAL A 68 -7.68 -7.04 -22.22
C VAL A 68 -9.16 -7.22 -21.86
N LEU A 69 -10.04 -6.35 -22.37
CA LEU A 69 -11.48 -6.50 -22.19
C LEU A 69 -12.04 -7.75 -22.89
N THR A 70 -11.53 -8.08 -24.09
CA THR A 70 -11.91 -9.31 -24.79
C THR A 70 -11.48 -10.55 -24.02
N GLU A 71 -10.30 -10.54 -23.40
CA GLU A 71 -9.85 -11.64 -22.54
C GLU A 71 -10.72 -11.79 -21.30
N LEU A 72 -11.07 -10.69 -20.62
CA LEU A 72 -12.03 -10.72 -19.51
C LEU A 72 -13.37 -11.31 -19.94
N GLN A 73 -13.89 -10.95 -21.11
CA GLN A 73 -15.13 -11.52 -21.64
C GLN A 73 -15.00 -13.03 -21.89
N LEU A 74 -13.92 -13.45 -22.54
CA LEU A 74 -13.65 -14.87 -22.79
C LEU A 74 -13.56 -15.68 -21.49
N LEU A 75 -12.91 -15.12 -20.47
CA LEU A 75 -12.81 -15.73 -19.14
C LEU A 75 -14.17 -15.76 -18.42
N ALA A 76 -15.00 -14.72 -18.58
CA ALA A 76 -16.34 -14.62 -18.01
C ALA A 76 -17.35 -15.61 -18.61
N ASP A 77 -17.09 -16.07 -19.83
CA ASP A 77 -17.87 -17.08 -20.55
C ASP A 77 -17.28 -18.51 -20.45
N GLY A 78 -16.11 -18.65 -19.81
CA GLY A 78 -15.38 -19.93 -19.70
C GLY A 78 -16.03 -20.95 -18.77
N ALA A 79 -15.54 -22.19 -18.76
CA ALA A 79 -16.13 -23.28 -17.95
C ALA A 79 -15.76 -23.24 -16.45
N ASP A 80 -14.70 -22.53 -16.06
CA ASP A 80 -14.21 -22.40 -14.69
C ASP A 80 -15.01 -21.33 -13.90
N HIS A 81 -15.72 -21.75 -12.85
CA HIS A 81 -16.60 -20.88 -12.07
C HIS A 81 -15.87 -19.70 -11.41
N ASP A 82 -14.75 -19.97 -10.74
CA ASP A 82 -14.02 -18.96 -9.98
C ASP A 82 -13.39 -17.95 -10.93
N LYS A 83 -12.83 -18.41 -12.06
CA LYS A 83 -12.32 -17.52 -13.10
C LYS A 83 -13.43 -16.67 -13.72
N ARG A 84 -14.60 -17.24 -13.99
CA ARG A 84 -15.75 -16.50 -14.50
C ARG A 84 -16.18 -15.37 -13.57
N GLU A 85 -16.34 -15.67 -12.27
CA GLU A 85 -16.74 -14.67 -11.28
C GLU A 85 -15.72 -13.53 -11.18
N ARG A 86 -14.43 -13.87 -11.12
CA ARG A 86 -13.36 -12.86 -11.07
C ARG A 86 -13.27 -12.03 -12.35
N ALA A 87 -13.55 -12.62 -13.52
CA ALA A 87 -13.54 -11.89 -14.78
C ALA A 87 -14.72 -10.92 -14.90
N ARG A 88 -15.92 -11.32 -14.45
CA ARG A 88 -17.08 -10.44 -14.33
C ARG A 88 -16.79 -9.28 -13.38
N PHE A 89 -16.22 -9.58 -12.22
CA PHE A 89 -15.75 -8.55 -11.29
C PHE A 89 -14.71 -7.62 -11.95
N GLY A 90 -13.79 -8.16 -12.76
CA GLY A 90 -12.85 -7.35 -13.53
C GLY A 90 -13.52 -6.37 -14.51
N MET A 91 -14.65 -6.75 -15.12
CA MET A 91 -15.44 -5.85 -15.96
C MET A 91 -16.08 -4.72 -15.13
N ASP A 92 -16.56 -5.02 -13.93
CA ASP A 92 -17.07 -4.01 -12.99
C ASP A 92 -15.97 -3.03 -12.56
N VAL A 93 -14.76 -3.55 -12.31
CA VAL A 93 -13.56 -2.75 -12.00
C VAL A 93 -13.22 -1.78 -13.14
N VAL A 94 -13.32 -2.19 -14.40
CA VAL A 94 -13.12 -1.28 -15.56
C VAL A 94 -14.13 -0.13 -15.53
N LYS A 95 -15.40 -0.42 -15.24
CA LYS A 95 -16.45 0.59 -15.14
C LYS A 95 -16.17 1.56 -13.99
N GLU A 96 -15.80 1.04 -12.81
CA GLU A 96 -15.45 1.85 -11.65
C GLU A 96 -14.23 2.74 -11.93
N LEU A 97 -13.18 2.20 -12.56
CA LEU A 97 -12.00 2.99 -12.97
C LEU A 97 -12.38 4.14 -13.91
N LYS A 98 -13.26 3.88 -14.88
CA LYS A 98 -13.77 4.92 -15.79
C LYS A 98 -14.48 6.04 -15.02
N ASP A 99 -15.30 5.69 -14.03
CA ASP A 99 -16.06 6.65 -13.24
C ASP A 99 -15.17 7.47 -12.29
N ILE A 100 -14.16 6.84 -11.67
CA ILE A 100 -13.18 7.50 -10.76
C ILE A 100 -12.26 8.45 -11.55
N LEU A 101 -11.66 7.96 -12.63
CA LEU A 101 -10.56 8.65 -13.32
C LEU A 101 -11.06 9.63 -14.40
N LYS A 102 -12.30 9.48 -14.89
CA LYS A 102 -12.93 10.37 -15.87
C LYS A 102 -12.04 10.63 -17.09
N SER A 103 -11.53 11.85 -17.25
CA SER A 103 -10.67 12.24 -18.37
C SER A 103 -9.30 11.54 -18.38
N SER A 104 -8.87 11.00 -17.25
CA SER A 104 -7.62 10.26 -17.12
C SER A 104 -7.75 8.77 -17.46
N PHE A 105 -8.96 8.29 -17.78
CA PHE A 105 -9.20 6.94 -18.26
C PHE A 105 -9.39 6.91 -19.78
N GLU A 106 -8.80 5.93 -20.45
CA GLU A 106 -8.99 5.66 -21.86
C GLU A 106 -9.18 4.17 -22.13
N LEU A 107 -10.20 3.88 -22.92
CA LEU A 107 -10.37 2.57 -23.54
C LEU A 107 -9.73 2.62 -24.93
N TYR A 108 -8.60 1.94 -25.09
CA TYR A 108 -7.79 2.02 -26.32
C TYR A 108 -8.07 0.84 -27.24
N ASP A 109 -8.38 1.14 -28.51
CA ASP A 109 -8.60 0.12 -29.53
C ASP A 109 -7.27 -0.33 -30.14
N ASP A 110 -6.81 -1.51 -29.72
CA ASP A 110 -5.51 -2.06 -30.05
C ASP A 110 -5.56 -3.15 -31.12
N ASN A 111 -6.62 -3.23 -31.92
CA ASN A 111 -6.85 -4.27 -32.93
C ASN A 111 -7.00 -5.68 -32.32
N ILE A 112 -8.22 -6.22 -32.42
CA ILE A 112 -8.71 -7.38 -31.67
C ILE A 112 -8.02 -8.72 -32.04
N ARG A 113 -7.34 -8.81 -33.19
CA ARG A 113 -6.62 -10.04 -33.57
C ARG A 113 -5.22 -10.01 -32.99
N VAL A 114 -5.05 -10.70 -31.86
CA VAL A 114 -3.76 -10.90 -31.21
C VAL A 114 -3.39 -12.38 -31.25
N PRO A 115 -2.76 -12.87 -32.34
CA PRO A 115 -2.33 -14.28 -32.44
C PRO A 115 -1.27 -14.65 -31.38
N GLU A 116 -0.52 -13.64 -30.92
CA GLU A 116 0.63 -13.78 -30.01
C GLU A 116 0.24 -13.74 -28.51
N GLY A 117 -1.06 -13.65 -28.20
CA GLY A 117 -1.57 -13.51 -26.83
C GLY A 117 -1.58 -12.08 -26.28
N VAL A 118 -2.44 -11.83 -25.29
CA VAL A 118 -2.69 -10.49 -24.72
C VAL A 118 -1.44 -9.87 -24.12
N ASP A 119 -0.65 -10.67 -23.39
CA ASP A 119 0.62 -10.25 -22.78
C ASP A 119 1.60 -9.64 -23.80
N SER A 120 1.84 -10.37 -24.91
CA SER A 120 2.72 -9.92 -25.99
C SER A 120 2.22 -8.61 -26.61
N ARG A 121 0.91 -8.48 -26.78
CA ARG A 121 0.30 -7.23 -27.28
C ARG A 121 0.47 -6.09 -26.29
N LEU A 122 0.30 -6.33 -25.01
CA LEU A 122 0.43 -5.34 -23.95
C LEU A 122 1.86 -4.78 -23.91
N LEU A 123 2.88 -5.64 -23.98
CA LEU A 123 4.28 -5.21 -24.03
C LEU A 123 4.61 -4.44 -25.30
N LYS A 124 4.09 -4.88 -26.46
CA LYS A 124 4.27 -4.17 -27.72
C LYS A 124 3.64 -2.78 -27.69
N LEU A 125 2.40 -2.67 -27.19
CA LEU A 125 1.73 -1.38 -26.98
C LEU A 125 2.52 -0.50 -26.02
N ALA A 126 3.06 -1.06 -24.95
CA ALA A 126 3.84 -0.32 -23.98
C ALA A 126 5.07 0.34 -24.62
N LYS A 127 5.80 -0.40 -25.46
CA LYS A 127 6.91 0.15 -26.24
C LYS A 127 6.45 1.19 -27.27
N GLU A 128 5.37 0.91 -28.00
CA GLU A 128 4.83 1.82 -29.01
C GLU A 128 4.42 3.17 -28.39
N MET A 129 3.86 3.14 -27.18
CA MET A 129 3.27 4.31 -26.50
C MET A 129 4.20 4.96 -25.47
N ASP A 130 5.39 4.42 -25.25
CA ASP A 130 6.27 4.78 -24.13
C ASP A 130 5.52 4.73 -22.78
N ALA A 131 4.72 3.66 -22.61
CA ALA A 131 3.85 3.45 -21.47
C ALA A 131 4.48 2.48 -20.45
N ALA A 132 4.09 2.63 -19.19
CA ALA A 132 4.33 1.61 -18.18
C ALA A 132 3.21 0.56 -18.20
N VAL A 133 3.52 -0.68 -17.80
CA VAL A 133 2.54 -1.77 -17.63
C VAL A 133 2.19 -1.93 -16.16
N LEU A 134 0.91 -1.80 -15.82
CA LEU A 134 0.35 -2.11 -14.51
C LEU A 134 -0.11 -3.56 -14.51
N THR A 135 0.55 -4.41 -13.73
CA THR A 135 0.28 -5.86 -13.67
C THR A 135 0.41 -6.42 -12.25
N LEU A 136 -0.17 -7.59 -12.00
CA LEU A 136 0.11 -8.43 -10.83
C LEU A 136 0.94 -9.68 -11.18
N ASP A 137 1.13 -9.95 -12.48
CA ASP A 137 1.80 -11.15 -12.99
C ASP A 137 3.33 -11.02 -12.85
N TYR A 138 3.94 -12.02 -12.22
CA TYR A 138 5.39 -12.09 -12.02
C TYR A 138 6.16 -12.43 -13.30
N ASN A 139 5.61 -13.31 -14.15
CA ASN A 139 6.22 -13.71 -15.41
C ASN A 139 6.19 -12.56 -16.42
N LEU A 140 5.05 -11.87 -16.53
CA LEU A 140 4.94 -10.68 -17.38
C LEU A 140 5.95 -9.60 -16.96
N ASN A 141 6.15 -9.40 -15.64
CA ASN A 141 7.17 -8.49 -15.12
C ASN A 141 8.59 -8.89 -15.58
N LYS A 142 8.94 -10.18 -15.54
CA LYS A 142 10.26 -10.65 -16.00
C LYS A 142 10.47 -10.44 -17.50
N VAL A 143 9.47 -10.71 -18.32
CA VAL A 143 9.55 -10.48 -19.76
C VAL A 143 9.64 -8.98 -20.08
N ALA A 144 8.82 -8.16 -19.42
CA ALA A 144 8.82 -6.70 -19.58
C ALA A 144 10.18 -6.06 -19.25
N GLN A 145 10.88 -6.56 -18.22
CA GLN A 145 12.21 -6.07 -17.84
C GLN A 145 13.26 -6.32 -18.93
N VAL A 146 13.23 -7.51 -19.56
CA VAL A 146 14.12 -7.82 -20.72
C VAL A 146 13.82 -6.89 -21.88
N ASP A 147 12.54 -6.56 -22.05
CA ASP A 147 12.02 -5.70 -23.11
C ASP A 147 12.21 -4.20 -22.86
N GLY A 148 12.77 -3.81 -21.72
CA GLY A 148 12.97 -2.40 -21.34
C GLY A 148 11.68 -1.65 -21.04
N VAL A 149 10.58 -2.37 -20.78
CA VAL A 149 9.27 -1.79 -20.44
C VAL A 149 9.18 -1.58 -18.94
N LYS A 150 8.80 -0.36 -18.52
CA LYS A 150 8.59 -0.05 -17.10
C LYS A 150 7.37 -0.82 -16.58
N VAL A 151 7.53 -1.50 -15.45
CA VAL A 151 6.44 -2.24 -14.78
C VAL A 151 6.05 -1.54 -13.49
N LEU A 152 4.75 -1.39 -13.29
CA LEU A 152 4.13 -0.99 -12.03
C LEU A 152 3.45 -2.24 -11.46
N ASN A 153 4.09 -2.92 -10.51
CA ASN A 153 3.51 -4.12 -9.91
C ASN A 153 2.83 -3.78 -8.57
N ILE A 154 1.51 -3.98 -8.48
CA ILE A 154 0.75 -3.64 -7.26
C ILE A 154 1.16 -4.53 -6.07
N ASN A 155 1.58 -5.78 -6.29
CA ASN A 155 2.09 -6.63 -5.22
C ASN A 155 3.42 -6.11 -4.68
N GLU A 156 4.32 -5.61 -5.54
CA GLU A 156 5.59 -5.00 -5.11
C GLU A 156 5.36 -3.67 -4.39
N LEU A 157 4.41 -2.87 -4.87
CA LEU A 157 3.99 -1.64 -4.19
C LEU A 157 3.46 -1.95 -2.78
N ALA A 158 2.53 -2.90 -2.66
CA ALA A 158 1.96 -3.29 -1.37
C ALA A 158 3.02 -3.82 -0.39
N LYS A 159 4.00 -4.59 -0.87
CA LYS A 159 5.14 -5.05 -0.06
C LYS A 159 5.99 -3.88 0.44
N SER A 160 6.23 -2.88 -0.41
CA SER A 160 7.08 -1.73 -0.11
C SER A 160 6.41 -0.72 0.83
N LEU A 161 5.08 -0.66 0.85
CA LEU A 161 4.29 0.19 1.74
C LEU A 161 4.07 -0.41 3.14
N ARG A 162 4.51 -1.65 3.40
CA ARG A 162 4.42 -2.23 4.74
C ARG A 162 5.22 -1.38 5.72
N MET A 163 4.62 -1.05 6.86
CA MET A 163 5.30 -0.33 7.94
C MET A 163 6.60 -1.06 8.28
N SER A 164 7.72 -0.38 8.10
CA SER A 164 9.02 -0.87 8.55
C SER A 164 9.25 -0.31 9.94
N TYR A 165 9.21 -1.18 10.95
CA TYR A 165 9.70 -0.80 12.28
C TYR A 165 11.22 -0.74 12.24
N LEU A 166 11.77 0.37 12.69
CA LEU A 166 13.20 0.66 12.80
C LEU A 166 13.68 0.43 14.25
N PRO A 167 14.99 0.21 14.46
CA PRO A 167 15.59 0.30 15.78
C PRO A 167 15.22 1.62 16.47
N GLY A 168 14.69 1.54 17.69
CA GLY A 168 14.20 2.67 18.47
C GLY A 168 12.68 2.89 18.41
N ASP A 169 11.97 2.27 17.47
CA ASP A 169 10.51 2.41 17.41
C ASP A 169 9.85 1.72 18.60
N GLU A 170 8.93 2.43 19.24
CA GLU A 170 8.12 1.91 20.34
C GLU A 170 6.72 1.53 19.88
N LEU A 171 6.24 0.36 20.29
CA LEU A 171 4.89 -0.10 20.02
C LEU A 171 4.36 -0.96 21.16
N ASP A 172 3.03 -1.09 21.24
CA ASP A 172 2.38 -2.02 22.14
C ASP A 172 2.24 -3.38 21.47
N LEU A 173 2.77 -4.42 22.11
CA LEU A 173 2.78 -5.78 21.59
C LEU A 173 2.18 -6.74 22.63
N GLU A 174 1.24 -7.57 22.19
CA GLU A 174 0.76 -8.71 22.97
C GLU A 174 1.79 -9.83 22.94
N LEU A 175 2.25 -10.24 24.12
CA LEU A 175 3.21 -11.33 24.28
C LEU A 175 2.45 -12.65 24.40
N SER A 176 2.40 -13.44 23.34
CA SER A 176 1.53 -14.63 23.27
C SER A 176 2.25 -15.93 23.66
N GLN A 177 3.56 -16.03 23.42
CA GLN A 177 4.30 -17.30 23.54
C GLN A 177 5.64 -17.13 24.26
N LYS A 178 6.20 -18.24 24.74
CA LYS A 178 7.57 -18.29 25.27
C LYS A 178 8.56 -18.27 24.10
N GLY A 179 9.62 -17.48 24.23
CA GLY A 179 10.72 -17.48 23.26
C GLY A 179 11.64 -18.69 23.38
N GLN A 180 12.63 -18.75 22.49
CA GLN A 180 13.63 -19.82 22.47
C GLN A 180 14.44 -19.82 23.77
N ASP A 181 14.90 -18.65 24.21
CA ASP A 181 15.59 -18.54 25.50
C ASP A 181 14.62 -18.42 26.67
N SER A 182 15.06 -18.89 27.83
CA SER A 182 14.23 -18.99 29.05
C SER A 182 13.67 -17.66 29.55
N HIS A 183 14.27 -16.53 29.17
CA HIS A 183 13.93 -15.16 29.56
C HIS A 183 13.11 -14.41 28.49
N GLN A 184 12.94 -14.98 27.30
CA GLN A 184 12.26 -14.34 26.17
C GLN A 184 10.76 -14.62 26.15
N ALA A 185 10.02 -13.68 25.57
CA ALA A 185 8.65 -13.88 25.10
C ALA A 185 8.55 -13.52 23.62
N VAL A 186 7.53 -14.02 22.94
CA VAL A 186 7.27 -13.77 21.53
C VAL A 186 5.87 -13.19 21.38
N GLY A 187 5.76 -12.15 20.56
CA GLY A 187 4.51 -11.63 20.04
C GLY A 187 4.55 -11.53 18.52
N TYR A 188 3.41 -11.21 17.91
CA TYR A 188 3.29 -11.08 16.46
C TYR A 188 2.70 -9.73 16.11
N LEU A 189 3.29 -9.07 15.12
CA LEU A 189 2.70 -7.87 14.52
C LEU A 189 1.45 -8.25 13.71
N LYS A 190 0.64 -7.24 13.36
CA LYS A 190 -0.58 -7.44 12.54
C LYS A 190 -0.31 -8.10 11.19
N ASP A 191 0.91 -7.95 10.65
CA ASP A 191 1.33 -8.55 9.38
C ASP A 191 1.95 -9.96 9.53
N GLY A 192 1.96 -10.52 10.75
CA GLY A 192 2.52 -11.82 11.06
C GLY A 192 4.02 -11.82 11.39
N THR A 193 4.70 -10.67 11.33
CA THR A 193 6.12 -10.58 11.71
C THR A 193 6.31 -10.99 13.17
N MET A 194 7.19 -11.96 13.40
CA MET A 194 7.51 -12.44 14.75
C MET A 194 8.42 -11.45 15.46
N VAL A 195 8.04 -11.05 16.68
CA VAL A 195 8.83 -10.15 17.53
C VAL A 195 9.24 -10.88 18.81
N VAL A 196 10.55 -11.06 18.98
CA VAL A 196 11.17 -11.67 20.16
C VAL A 196 11.53 -10.56 21.14
N VAL A 197 10.99 -10.62 22.35
CA VAL A 197 11.17 -9.60 23.39
C VAL A 197 12.02 -10.16 24.52
N GLU A 198 13.16 -9.53 24.79
CA GLU A 198 14.06 -9.93 25.88
C GLU A 198 13.48 -9.59 27.27
N ASN A 199 13.77 -10.46 28.25
CA ASN A 199 13.36 -10.32 29.65
C ASN A 199 11.85 -10.17 29.86
N ALA A 200 11.05 -10.68 28.91
CA ALA A 200 9.61 -10.48 28.85
C ALA A 200 8.77 -11.72 29.20
N LYS A 201 9.40 -12.86 29.51
CA LYS A 201 8.72 -14.13 29.83
C LYS A 201 7.60 -14.00 30.87
N ARG A 202 7.78 -13.18 31.90
CA ARG A 202 6.80 -12.97 32.98
C ARG A 202 5.56 -12.19 32.57
N TYR A 203 5.55 -11.63 31.36
CA TYR A 203 4.46 -10.82 30.81
C TYR A 203 3.73 -11.51 29.66
N ILE A 204 3.96 -12.82 29.45
CA ILE A 204 3.17 -13.61 28.50
C ILE A 204 1.68 -13.54 28.90
N GLY A 205 0.80 -13.35 27.91
CA GLY A 205 -0.62 -13.05 28.05
C GLY A 205 -0.94 -11.57 28.28
N GLN A 206 0.05 -10.66 28.23
CA GLN A 206 -0.15 -9.22 28.42
C GLN A 206 0.34 -8.42 27.22
N THR A 207 -0.32 -7.31 26.96
CA THR A 207 0.17 -6.26 26.06
C THR A 207 1.15 -5.37 26.81
N LYS A 208 2.36 -5.22 26.27
CA LYS A 208 3.40 -4.35 26.82
C LYS A 208 3.97 -3.43 25.75
N LYS A 209 4.36 -2.24 26.17
CA LYS A 209 5.15 -1.33 25.35
C LYS A 209 6.58 -1.87 25.21
N ILE A 210 7.02 -2.02 23.98
CA ILE A 210 8.33 -2.53 23.61
C ILE A 210 9.04 -1.54 22.69
N GLU A 211 10.37 -1.56 22.71
CA GLU A 211 11.23 -0.82 21.80
C GLU A 211 11.96 -1.82 20.89
N ILE A 212 11.84 -1.65 19.58
CA ILE A 212 12.54 -2.47 18.59
C ILE A 212 14.04 -2.20 18.69
N ILE A 213 14.85 -3.25 18.79
CA ILE A 213 16.32 -3.16 18.84
C ILE A 213 16.91 -3.40 17.46
N ARG A 214 16.45 -4.45 16.78
CA ARG A 214 16.96 -4.86 15.46
C ARG A 214 15.97 -5.76 14.74
N SER A 215 16.11 -5.86 13.42
CA SER A 215 15.40 -6.84 12.62
C SER A 215 16.38 -7.81 11.96
N LEU A 216 15.94 -9.05 11.76
CA LEU A 216 16.68 -10.13 11.12
C LEU A 216 15.79 -10.72 10.02
N GLN A 217 16.34 -10.91 8.83
CA GLN A 217 15.69 -11.70 7.78
C GLN A 217 16.10 -13.17 7.94
N THR A 218 15.13 -14.08 8.01
CA THR A 218 15.33 -15.53 8.02
C THR A 218 14.63 -16.18 6.82
N ASP A 219 14.89 -17.47 6.61
CA ASP A 219 14.24 -18.25 5.55
C ASP A 219 12.71 -18.34 5.73
N ALA A 220 12.23 -18.23 6.98
CA ALA A 220 10.81 -18.23 7.31
C ALA A 220 10.14 -16.83 7.25
N GLY A 221 10.92 -15.77 7.04
CA GLY A 221 10.42 -14.40 6.94
C GLY A 221 11.20 -13.39 7.78
N LYS A 222 10.57 -12.25 8.07
CA LYS A 222 11.18 -11.20 8.88
C LYS A 222 10.93 -11.48 10.37
N MET A 223 11.98 -11.40 11.18
CA MET A 223 11.94 -11.46 12.63
C MET A 223 12.43 -10.13 13.21
N MET A 224 11.86 -9.69 14.33
CA MET A 224 12.33 -8.50 15.06
C MET A 224 12.71 -8.88 16.49
N PHE A 225 13.69 -8.16 17.04
CA PHE A 225 14.11 -8.26 18.42
C PHE A 225 13.81 -6.96 19.13
N ALA A 226 13.29 -7.03 20.34
CA ALA A 226 12.84 -5.88 21.12
C ALA A 226 13.17 -6.04 22.61
N LYS A 227 13.08 -4.93 23.34
CA LYS A 227 13.13 -4.88 24.81
C LYS A 227 11.88 -4.21 25.35
N LEU A 228 11.54 -4.49 26.60
CA LEU A 228 10.47 -3.78 27.29
C LEU A 228 10.86 -2.31 27.52
N VAL A 229 9.95 -1.39 27.25
CA VAL A 229 10.09 0.00 27.67
C VAL A 229 9.80 0.07 29.16
N ILE A 230 10.81 0.47 29.94
CA ILE A 230 10.64 0.68 31.39
C ILE A 230 10.06 2.08 31.56
N GLU A 231 8.77 2.18 31.88
CA GLU A 231 8.19 3.44 32.34
C GLU A 231 8.90 3.87 33.63
N GLN A 232 9.74 4.90 33.54
CA GLN A 232 10.25 5.56 34.73
C GLN A 232 9.08 6.27 35.40
N LYS A 233 8.58 5.72 36.52
CA LYS A 233 7.74 6.48 37.45
C LYS A 233 8.50 7.74 37.84
N LYS A 234 8.12 8.90 37.28
CA LYS A 234 8.60 10.20 37.77
C LYS A 234 8.39 10.22 39.29
N PRO A 235 9.41 10.56 40.10
CA PRO A 235 9.22 10.68 41.53
C PRO A 235 8.12 11.71 41.76
N VAL A 236 7.03 11.27 42.38
CA VAL A 236 6.01 12.18 42.90
C VAL A 236 6.74 13.11 43.85
N LYS A 237 6.92 14.38 43.45
CA LYS A 237 7.43 15.41 44.36
C LYS A 237 6.49 15.42 45.56
N GLN A 238 6.93 14.82 46.67
CA GLN A 238 6.34 15.06 47.97
C GLN A 238 6.33 16.57 48.14
N LYS A 239 5.14 17.17 48.20
CA LYS A 239 4.99 18.55 48.62
C LYS A 239 5.58 18.63 50.01
N THR A 240 6.80 19.13 50.11
CA THR A 240 7.43 19.56 51.36
C THR A 240 6.44 20.43 52.09
N GLY A 241 6.07 19.99 53.29
CA GLY A 241 5.11 20.68 54.15
C GLY A 241 5.58 22.11 54.42
N VAL A 242 4.69 23.05 54.17
CA VAL A 242 4.77 24.38 54.78
C VAL A 242 4.54 24.19 56.28
N PRO A 243 5.38 24.72 57.18
CA PRO A 243 5.12 24.64 58.61
C PRO A 243 3.91 25.53 58.94
N LYS A 244 2.75 24.92 59.19
CA LYS A 244 1.56 25.63 59.65
C LYS A 244 1.74 25.97 61.14
N LYS A 245 1.92 27.27 61.39
CA LYS A 245 1.93 27.94 62.70
C LYS A 245 0.86 27.35 63.63
N ARG A 246 1.28 26.98 64.84
CA ARG A 246 0.41 26.67 65.99
C ARG A 246 -0.57 27.82 66.23
N THR A 247 -1.87 27.52 66.20
CA THR A 247 -2.89 28.28 66.91
C THR A 247 -3.65 27.30 67.79
N ASN A 248 -3.62 27.57 69.10
CA ASN A 248 -4.27 26.81 70.14
C ASN A 248 -5.78 26.69 69.88
N GLY A 249 -6.28 25.45 69.87
CA GLY A 249 -7.70 25.12 69.85
C GLY A 249 -7.90 23.73 70.45
N ARG A 250 -8.26 23.71 71.72
CA ARG A 250 -8.43 22.55 72.61
C ARG A 250 -9.45 21.55 71.99
N SER A 251 -9.02 20.33 71.64
CA SER A 251 -9.95 19.27 71.22
C SER A 251 -10.68 18.70 72.45
N LYS A 252 -12.01 18.80 72.46
CA LYS A 252 -12.87 18.02 73.35
C LYS A 252 -12.81 16.55 72.94
N THR A 253 -12.62 15.66 73.90
CA THR A 253 -12.51 14.21 73.75
C THR A 253 -13.87 13.57 73.47
N SER A 254 -13.83 12.43 72.76
CA SER A 254 -14.95 11.59 72.31
C SER A 254 -15.92 11.09 73.40
N ALA A 255 -15.64 11.35 74.69
CA ALA A 255 -16.56 11.07 75.79
C ALA A 255 -17.64 12.17 76.01
N GLN A 256 -17.59 13.28 75.27
CA GLN A 256 -18.57 14.38 75.40
C GLN A 256 -19.65 14.41 74.32
N HIS A 257 -19.52 13.63 73.24
CA HIS A 257 -20.59 13.49 72.24
C HIS A 257 -21.66 12.44 72.63
N GLU A 258 -21.33 11.51 73.53
CA GLU A 258 -22.26 10.45 73.96
C GLU A 258 -23.25 10.91 75.04
N ALA A 259 -22.89 11.93 75.83
CA ALA A 259 -23.77 12.52 76.84
C ALA A 259 -24.77 13.55 76.27
N GLU A 260 -24.54 14.08 75.07
CA GLU A 260 -25.41 15.06 74.43
C GLU A 260 -26.56 14.40 73.63
N LEU A 261 -26.37 13.16 73.18
CA LEU A 261 -27.40 12.35 72.52
C LEU A 261 -28.42 11.74 73.50
N ILE A 262 -28.03 11.49 74.76
CA ILE A 262 -28.94 10.92 75.77
C ILE A 262 -29.90 11.99 76.34
N ASN A 263 -29.50 13.26 76.37
CA ASN A 263 -30.37 14.35 76.84
C ASN A 263 -31.37 14.89 75.80
N LEU A 264 -31.28 14.46 74.54
CA LEU A 264 -32.25 14.81 73.49
C LEU A 264 -33.43 13.83 73.41
N VAL A 265 -33.34 12.66 74.06
CA VAL A 265 -34.40 11.63 74.07
C VAL A 265 -35.35 11.76 75.27
N ASN A 266 -34.95 12.45 76.36
CA ASN A 266 -35.77 12.63 77.56
C ASN A 266 -36.44 14.02 77.67
N LYS A 267 -36.55 14.75 76.57
CA LYS A 267 -37.26 16.04 76.55
C LYS A 267 -38.13 16.18 75.30
N GLN A 268 -39.00 15.20 75.06
CA GLN A 268 -40.31 15.33 74.43
C GLN A 268 -41.18 14.13 74.81
#